data_AF-A0A975X690-F1
#
_entry.id   AF-A0A975X690-F1
#
_cell.length_a   1.000
_cell.length_b   1.000
_cell.length_c   1.000
_cell.angle_alpha   90.00
_cell.angle_beta   90.00
_cell.angle_gamma   90.00
#
_symmetry.space_group_name_H-M   'P 1'
#
loop_
_entity.id
_entity.type
_entity.pdbx_description
1 polymer ?
#
loop_
_entity_poly.entity_id
_entity_poly.type
_entity_poly.pdbx_seq_one_letter_code
_entity_poly.pdbx_strand_id
1 'polypeptide(L)'
;MTAEDLLHALGELPPRERVRFFTLIGQQAFGDENFSHEEVFGHLAEEDFTAAEAAQYLEISIATFRRLVRDGKLAPRAEVGRSQLFSVAELKAFKRRRKAIKG
;
A
#
# COMPACT_ATOMS: atom_id res chain seq x y z
N MET A 1 -22.84 -32.51 -10.37
CA MET A 1 -22.86 -31.08 -10.65
C MET A 1 -21.60 -30.73 -11.41
N THR A 2 -21.72 -30.62 -12.72
CA THR A 2 -20.65 -30.28 -13.66
C THR A 2 -20.69 -28.78 -13.97
N ALA A 3 -19.68 -28.27 -14.68
CA ALA A 3 -19.70 -26.90 -15.19
C ALA A 3 -20.86 -26.64 -16.15
N GLU A 4 -21.26 -27.67 -16.91
CA GLU A 4 -22.40 -27.64 -17.84
C GLU A 4 -23.73 -27.56 -17.08
N ASP A 5 -23.87 -28.33 -15.99
CA ASP A 5 -25.06 -28.28 -15.11
C ASP A 5 -25.23 -26.88 -14.50
N LEU A 6 -24.13 -26.24 -14.11
CA LEU A 6 -24.13 -24.87 -13.54
C LEU A 6 -24.49 -23.82 -14.58
N LEU A 7 -23.96 -23.94 -15.80
CA LEU A 7 -24.28 -23.02 -16.90
C LEU A 7 -25.75 -23.11 -17.29
N HIS A 8 -26.31 -24.32 -17.30
CA HIS A 8 -27.74 -24.53 -17.52
C HIS A 8 -28.58 -23.87 -16.42
N ALA A 9 -28.24 -24.07 -15.15
CA ALA A 9 -28.93 -23.45 -14.03
C ALA A 9 -28.86 -21.92 -14.04
N LEU A 10 -27.75 -21.35 -14.52
CA LEU A 10 -27.59 -19.91 -14.73
C LEU A 10 -28.51 -19.37 -15.83
N GLY A 11 -28.78 -20.15 -16.87
CA GLY A 11 -29.69 -19.78 -17.95
C GLY A 11 -31.13 -19.55 -17.49
N GLU A 12 -31.56 -20.25 -16.43
CA GLU A 12 -32.89 -20.13 -15.83
C GLU A 12 -33.08 -18.87 -14.97
N LEU A 13 -31.98 -18.18 -14.61
CA LEU A 13 -32.06 -16.98 -13.78
C LEU A 13 -32.50 -15.75 -14.60
N PRO A 14 -33.35 -14.88 -14.04
CA PRO A 14 -33.66 -13.58 -14.61
C PRO A 14 -32.39 -12.77 -14.93
N PRO A 15 -32.38 -11.94 -16.00
CA PRO A 15 -31.19 -11.18 -16.41
C PRO A 15 -30.51 -10.39 -15.28
N ARG A 16 -31.30 -9.80 -14.38
CA ARG A 16 -30.79 -9.04 -13.22
C ARG A 16 -30.12 -9.93 -12.18
N GLU A 17 -30.60 -11.15 -12.00
CA GLU A 17 -30.05 -12.10 -11.04
C GLU A 17 -28.79 -12.78 -11.56
N ARG A 18 -28.70 -13.02 -12.88
CA ARG A 18 -27.47 -13.49 -13.52
C ARG A 18 -26.30 -12.54 -13.28
N VAL A 19 -26.51 -11.24 -13.52
CA VAL A 19 -25.48 -10.21 -13.27
C VAL A 19 -25.06 -10.20 -11.82
N ARG A 20 -26.03 -10.21 -10.88
CA ARG A 20 -25.75 -10.22 -9.45
C ARG A 20 -25.00 -11.47 -8.99
N PHE A 21 -25.32 -12.63 -9.57
CA PHE A 21 -24.62 -13.89 -9.30
C PHE A 21 -23.15 -13.82 -9.73
N PHE A 22 -22.85 -13.36 -10.95
CA PHE A 22 -21.47 -13.20 -11.40
C PHE A 22 -20.67 -12.21 -10.56
N THR A 23 -21.29 -11.12 -10.10
CA THR A 23 -20.66 -10.20 -9.15
C THR A 23 -20.31 -10.90 -7.83
N LEU A 24 -21.22 -11.70 -7.28
CA LEU A 24 -21.00 -12.42 -6.02
C LEU A 24 -19.86 -13.45 -6.14
N ILE A 25 -19.85 -14.21 -7.24
CA ILE A 25 -18.77 -15.17 -7.54
C ILE A 25 -17.43 -14.45 -7.71
N GLY A 26 -17.41 -13.32 -8.43
CA GLY A 26 -16.24 -12.46 -8.56
C GLY A 26 -15.63 -12.07 -7.21
N GLN A 27 -16.49 -11.69 -6.27
CA GLN A 27 -16.07 -11.23 -4.94
C GLN A 27 -15.65 -12.37 -4.00
N GLN A 28 -16.31 -13.53 -4.07
CA GLN A 28 -16.09 -14.62 -3.12
C GLN A 28 -15.14 -15.72 -3.60
N ALA A 29 -15.12 -16.01 -4.90
CA ALA A 29 -14.32 -17.11 -5.47
C ALA A 29 -13.03 -16.61 -6.13
N PHE A 30 -12.98 -15.35 -6.53
CA PHE A 30 -11.84 -14.73 -7.20
C PHE A 30 -11.31 -13.49 -6.48
N GLY A 31 -11.92 -13.11 -5.35
CA GLY A 31 -11.36 -12.13 -4.43
C GLY A 31 -10.30 -12.80 -3.58
N ASP A 32 -9.03 -12.49 -3.81
CA ASP A 32 -7.97 -12.91 -2.89
C ASP A 32 -8.13 -12.14 -1.56
N GLU A 33 -8.75 -12.77 -0.56
CA GLU A 33 -8.78 -12.21 0.80
C GLU A 33 -7.39 -12.26 1.48
N ASN A 34 -6.42 -12.96 0.88
CA ASN A 34 -5.06 -13.13 1.36
C ASN A 34 -4.03 -12.44 0.45
N PHE A 35 -4.22 -11.16 0.14
CA PHE A 35 -3.17 -10.41 -0.51
C PHE A 35 -1.91 -10.43 0.35
N SER A 36 -0.78 -10.82 -0.25
CA SER A 36 0.51 -10.67 0.41
C SER A 36 0.82 -9.19 0.64
N HIS A 37 1.65 -8.90 1.65
CA HIS A 37 2.11 -7.53 1.90
C HIS A 37 2.78 -6.92 0.65
N GLU A 38 3.41 -7.75 -0.19
CA GLU A 38 4.03 -7.32 -1.43
C GLU A 38 2.99 -6.96 -2.52
N GLU A 39 1.89 -7.70 -2.63
CA GLU A 39 0.83 -7.37 -3.59
C GLU A 39 0.06 -6.10 -3.20
N VAL A 40 -0.15 -5.87 -1.90
CA VAL A 40 -0.86 -4.66 -1.43
C VAL A 40 0.06 -3.45 -1.32
N PHE A 41 1.32 -3.63 -0.90
CA PHE A 41 2.20 -2.53 -0.52
C PHE A 41 3.56 -2.55 -1.21
N GLY A 42 3.82 -3.49 -2.13
CA GLY A 42 5.08 -3.59 -2.85
C GLY A 42 5.39 -2.34 -3.67
N HIS A 43 4.35 -1.71 -4.23
CA HIS A 43 4.49 -0.43 -4.94
C HIS A 43 4.97 0.71 -4.02
N LEU A 44 4.59 0.71 -2.74
CA LEU A 44 5.06 1.70 -1.75
C LEU A 44 6.55 1.56 -1.44
N ALA A 45 7.19 0.43 -1.75
CA ALA A 45 8.62 0.25 -1.51
C ALA A 45 9.49 1.14 -2.39
N GLU A 46 8.98 1.51 -3.57
CA GLU A 46 9.64 2.41 -4.53
C GLU A 46 9.10 3.85 -4.47
N GLU A 47 8.05 4.10 -3.68
CA GLU A 47 7.48 5.43 -3.55
C GLU A 47 8.38 6.40 -2.78
N ASP A 48 8.20 7.67 -3.12
CA ASP A 48 8.80 8.79 -2.44
C ASP A 48 7.73 9.56 -1.65
N PHE A 49 8.01 9.82 -0.39
CA PHE A 49 7.15 10.59 0.50
C PHE A 49 7.53 12.06 0.51
N THR A 50 6.53 12.92 0.62
CA THR A 50 6.76 14.31 1.02
C THR A 50 7.31 14.38 2.44
N ALA A 51 7.89 15.53 2.82
CA ALA A 51 8.37 15.74 4.19
C ALA A 51 7.27 15.50 5.26
N ALA A 52 6.00 15.77 4.95
CA ALA A 52 4.88 15.58 5.88
C ALA A 52 4.58 14.09 6.08
N GLU A 53 4.47 13.33 4.99
CA GLU A 53 4.26 11.88 5.01
C GLU A 53 5.44 11.16 5.66
N ALA A 54 6.68 11.58 5.37
CA ALA A 54 7.88 11.03 5.99
C ALA A 54 7.92 11.26 7.51
N ALA A 55 7.47 12.43 7.98
CA ALA A 55 7.36 12.71 9.42
C ALA A 55 6.29 11.83 10.08
N GLN A 56 5.14 11.62 9.42
CA GLN A 56 4.09 10.72 9.89
C GLN A 56 4.58 9.26 9.94
N TYR A 57 5.24 8.78 8.89
CA TYR A 57 5.79 7.42 8.82
C TYR A 57 6.79 7.13 9.95
N LEU A 58 7.62 8.13 10.28
CA LEU A 58 8.58 8.06 11.38
C LEU A 58 7.97 8.36 12.76
N GLU A 59 6.68 8.67 12.84
CA GLU A 59 5.94 9.00 14.06
C GLU A 59 6.62 10.11 14.87
N ILE A 60 7.04 11.18 14.18
CA ILE A 60 7.66 12.37 14.78
C ILE A 60 7.00 13.65 14.27
N SER A 61 7.18 14.75 15.01
CA SER A 61 6.73 16.05 14.52
C SER A 61 7.50 16.47 13.27
N ILE A 62 6.83 17.23 12.40
CA ILE A 62 7.46 17.80 11.18
C ILE A 62 8.68 18.67 11.50
N ALA A 63 8.67 19.37 12.65
CA ALA A 63 9.81 20.15 13.13
C ALA A 63 11.03 19.26 13.43
N THR A 64 10.79 18.12 14.09
CA THR A 64 11.86 17.14 14.36
C THR A 64 12.38 16.54 13.06
N PHE A 65 11.49 16.21 12.13
CA PHE A 65 11.88 15.69 10.82
C PHE A 65 12.77 16.67 10.06
N ARG A 66 12.36 17.94 9.93
CA ARG A 66 13.17 18.99 9.30
C ARG A 66 14.53 19.19 9.97
N ARG A 67 14.58 19.07 11.30
CA ARG A 67 15.85 19.06 12.04
C ARG A 67 16.74 17.89 11.62
N LEU A 68 16.20 16.66 11.52
CA LEU A 68 16.97 15.50 11.07
C LEU A 68 17.52 15.68 9.66
N VAL A 69 16.75 16.29 8.76
CA VAL A 69 17.19 16.61 7.39
C VAL A 69 18.31 17.64 7.41
N ARG A 70 18.13 18.76 8.11
CA ARG A 70 19.16 19.81 8.25
C ARG A 70 20.44 19.30 8.92
N ASP A 71 20.30 18.44 9.92
CA ASP A 71 21.42 17.84 10.64
C ASP A 71 22.08 16.69 9.82
N GLY A 72 21.65 16.45 8.57
CA GLY A 72 22.23 15.47 7.65
C GLY A 72 21.91 14.01 7.97
N LYS A 73 21.00 13.74 8.91
CA LYS A 73 20.62 12.39 9.34
C LYS A 73 19.65 11.70 8.39
N LEU A 74 18.95 12.49 7.58
CA LEU A 74 18.07 12.08 6.49
C LEU A 74 18.36 12.99 5.30
N ALA A 75 18.33 12.46 4.09
CA ALA A 75 18.54 13.22 2.87
C ALA A 75 17.31 13.10 1.96
N PRO A 76 16.95 14.15 1.22
CA PRO A 76 15.97 14.03 0.16
C PRO A 76 16.55 13.17 -0.97
N ARG A 77 15.72 12.29 -1.53
CA ARG A 77 16.05 11.51 -2.73
C ARG A 77 15.88 12.33 -4.00
N ALA A 78 14.86 13.18 -4.03
CA ALA A 78 14.57 14.05 -5.16
C ALA A 78 13.98 15.39 -4.68
N GLU A 79 14.03 16.39 -5.56
CA GLU A 79 13.36 17.67 -5.36
C GLU A 79 12.45 17.97 -6.55
N VAL A 80 11.20 18.32 -6.26
CA VAL A 80 10.21 18.75 -7.25
C VAL A 80 9.85 20.19 -6.93
N GLY A 81 10.45 21.13 -7.67
CA GLY A 81 10.34 22.55 -7.39
C GLY A 81 10.96 22.91 -6.04
N ARG A 82 10.13 23.22 -5.04
CA ARG A 82 10.56 23.51 -3.65
C ARG A 82 10.25 22.37 -2.68
N SER A 83 9.63 21.30 -3.17
CA SER A 83 9.24 20.16 -2.37
C SER A 83 10.32 19.10 -2.39
N GLN A 84 10.71 18.64 -1.20
CA GLN A 84 11.65 17.54 -1.03
C GLN A 84 10.90 16.21 -0.89
N LEU A 85 11.39 15.21 -1.60
CA LEU A 85 10.88 13.85 -1.66
C LEU A 85 11.86 12.89 -1.00
N PHE A 86 11.36 11.93 -0.24
CA PHE A 86 12.13 11.05 0.62
C PHE A 86 11.77 9.59 0.36
N SER A 87 12.78 8.76 0.08
CA SER A 87 12.56 7.34 -0.19
C SER A 87 11.98 6.61 1.00
N VAL A 88 10.89 5.85 0.79
CA VAL A 88 10.33 4.96 1.82
C VAL A 88 11.36 3.93 2.29
N ALA A 89 12.21 3.43 1.41
CA ALA A 89 13.27 2.47 1.75
C ALA A 89 14.27 3.05 2.77
N GLU A 90 14.70 4.30 2.58
CA GLU A 90 15.63 4.98 3.49
C GLU A 90 14.96 5.31 4.83
N LEU A 91 13.71 5.74 4.82
CA LEU A 91 12.90 5.99 6.02
C LEU A 91 12.72 4.69 6.84
N LYS A 92 12.43 3.57 6.17
CA LYS A 92 12.33 2.24 6.81
C LYS A 92 13.65 1.83 7.45
N ALA A 93 14.77 2.01 6.74
CA ALA A 93 16.10 1.71 7.28
C ALA A 93 16.43 2.60 8.49
N PHE A 94 16.08 3.88 8.45
CA PHE A 94 16.25 4.81 9.56
C PHE A 94 15.40 4.44 10.78
N LYS A 95 14.12 4.08 10.57
CA LYS A 95 13.21 3.61 11.64
C LYS A 95 13.75 2.36 12.33
N ARG A 96 14.28 1.40 11.55
CA ARG A 96 14.94 0.19 12.09
C ARG A 96 16.17 0.51 12.94
N ARG A 97 17.09 1.37 12.46
CA ARG A 97 18.28 1.79 13.22
C ARG A 97 17.89 2.45 14.55
N ARG A 98 16.89 3.33 14.56
CA ARG A 98 16.40 3.99 15.78
C ARG A 98 15.81 3.01 16.79
N LYS A 99 15.11 1.96 16.34
CA LYS A 99 14.57 0.93 17.22
C LYS A 99 15.68 0.09 17.86
N ALA A 100 16.72 -0.24 17.09
CA ALA A 100 17.87 -1.00 17.58
C ALA A 100 18.72 -0.25 18.63
N ILE A 101 18.74 1.08 18.61
CA ILE A 101 19.48 1.90 19.60
C ILE A 101 18.69 2.06 20.92
N LYS A 102 17.37 1.85 20.89
CA LYS A 102 16.49 2.00 22.06
C LYS A 102 16.23 0.68 22.82
N GLY A 103 16.62 -0.45 22.26
CA GLY A 103 16.55 -1.77 22.93
C GLY A 103 17.91 -2.15 23.47
#